data_AF-A0A3D1UR34-F1
#
_entry.id   AF-A0A3D1UR34-F1
#
_cell.length_a   1.000
_cell.length_b   1.000
_cell.length_c   1.000
_cell.angle_alpha   90.00
_cell.angle_beta   90.00
_cell.angle_gamma   90.00
#
_symmetry.space_group_name_H-M   'P 1'
#
loop_
_entity.id
_entity.type
_entity.pdbx_description
1 polymer ?
#
loop_
_entity_poly.entity_id
_entity_poly.type
_entity_poly.pdbx_seq_one_letter_code
_entity_poly.pdbx_strand_id
1 'polypeptide(L)'
;MIRGKKIVSFLFCLLLFSGCGPDADGGNEVPDTENAKAVFYNRFGFAPPDTVKGIYYYNDLFLYITDPAYYLVCKAPPEVVEKIVKKLNLIKMNDLSAPSLISSVYWWDEELQKRSQGYLKEDEQKRCYYYLFYHEETKTLQYCEFYT
;
A
#
# COMPACT_ATOMS: atom_id res chain seq x y z
N MET A 1 -25.50 -36.63 -44.24
CA MET A 1 -25.05 -37.69 -43.32
C MET A 1 -23.67 -38.16 -43.78
N ILE A 2 -22.60 -37.74 -43.10
CA ILE A 2 -21.32 -38.45 -42.91
C ILE A 2 -20.69 -37.81 -41.66
N ARG A 3 -20.31 -38.67 -40.71
CA ARG A 3 -19.79 -38.36 -39.39
C ARG A 3 -18.36 -37.83 -39.48
N GLY A 4 -18.03 -36.83 -38.65
CA GLY A 4 -16.67 -36.38 -38.41
C GLY A 4 -16.38 -36.23 -36.92
N LYS A 5 -16.31 -37.35 -36.19
CA LYS A 5 -15.64 -37.40 -34.88
C LYS A 5 -14.13 -37.31 -35.12
N LYS A 6 -13.47 -36.26 -34.63
CA LYS A 6 -12.05 -36.31 -34.25
C LYS A 6 -11.88 -35.60 -32.92
N ILE A 7 -11.82 -36.43 -31.88
CA ILE A 7 -11.22 -36.11 -30.59
C ILE A 7 -9.75 -35.82 -30.86
N VAL A 8 -9.29 -34.63 -30.53
CA VAL A 8 -7.87 -34.35 -30.28
C VAL A 8 -7.80 -33.56 -28.99
N SER A 9 -7.80 -34.31 -27.88
CA SER A 9 -7.13 -33.86 -26.66
C SER A 9 -5.65 -33.76 -26.98
N PHE A 10 -5.04 -32.58 -26.81
CA PHE A 10 -3.67 -32.37 -26.32
C PHE A 10 -3.30 -30.89 -26.45
N LEU A 11 -3.34 -30.17 -25.32
CA LEU A 11 -2.55 -28.98 -25.00
C LEU A 11 -2.94 -28.61 -23.56
N PHE A 12 -2.57 -29.47 -22.61
CA PHE A 12 -1.26 -29.44 -21.96
C PHE A 12 -1.08 -28.12 -21.20
N CYS A 13 -1.59 -28.14 -19.97
CA CYS A 13 -0.81 -27.81 -18.78
C CYS A 13 0.34 -26.83 -18.99
N LEU A 14 0.02 -25.60 -19.38
CA LEU A 14 0.95 -24.49 -19.32
C LEU A 14 0.35 -23.43 -18.40
N LEU A 15 0.81 -23.51 -17.15
CA LEU A 15 1.03 -22.39 -16.24
C LEU A 15 -0.27 -21.84 -15.62
N LEU A 16 -0.79 -22.36 -14.50
CA LEU A 16 -0.07 -22.63 -13.25
C LEU A 16 1.18 -21.74 -13.09
N PHE A 17 1.08 -20.45 -13.41
CA PHE A 17 1.66 -19.46 -12.51
C PHE A 17 0.76 -19.56 -11.26
N SER A 18 1.05 -20.39 -10.24
CA SER A 18 2.26 -20.30 -9.42
C SER A 18 2.82 -18.87 -9.33
N GLY A 19 1.92 -17.89 -9.30
CA GLY A 19 2.07 -16.82 -8.34
C GLY A 19 1.93 -17.46 -6.97
N CYS A 20 3.02 -18.08 -6.52
CA CYS A 20 3.35 -18.08 -5.11
C CYS A 20 3.36 -16.59 -4.75
N GLY A 21 2.20 -16.07 -4.35
CA GLY A 21 2.11 -14.74 -3.80
C GLY A 21 3.07 -14.77 -2.62
N PRO A 22 4.14 -13.94 -2.61
CA PRO A 22 5.01 -13.94 -1.47
C PRO A 22 4.17 -13.41 -0.31
N ASP A 23 3.99 -14.32 0.64
CA ASP A 23 3.65 -14.09 2.03
C ASP A 23 2.19 -13.66 2.30
N ALA A 24 1.42 -14.65 2.76
CA ALA A 24 0.18 -14.46 3.50
C ALA A 24 0.42 -13.96 4.94
N ASP A 25 1.54 -13.27 5.17
CA ASP A 25 1.86 -12.52 6.38
C ASP A 25 2.04 -11.06 5.95
N GLY A 26 1.17 -10.18 6.45
CA GLY A 26 0.72 -8.98 5.76
C GLY A 26 1.73 -7.88 5.41
N GLY A 27 3.01 -8.00 5.77
CA GLY A 27 4.02 -6.97 5.48
C GLY A 27 5.36 -7.52 5.02
N ASN A 28 6.19 -6.64 4.45
CA ASN A 28 7.54 -7.00 4.03
C ASN A 28 8.60 -6.57 5.05
N GLU A 29 9.54 -7.47 5.32
CA GLU A 29 10.75 -7.15 6.10
C GLU A 29 11.86 -6.52 5.24
N VAL A 30 11.84 -6.78 3.93
CA VAL A 30 12.84 -6.29 2.96
C VAL A 30 12.18 -5.23 2.07
N PRO A 31 12.75 -4.00 1.97
CA PRO A 31 12.16 -2.95 1.16
C PRO A 31 12.33 -3.21 -0.34
N ASP A 32 11.53 -2.49 -1.15
CA ASP A 32 11.70 -2.40 -2.61
C ASP A 32 11.64 -3.76 -3.34
N THR A 33 10.99 -4.77 -2.75
CA THR A 33 10.67 -6.02 -3.45
C THR A 33 9.70 -5.75 -4.59
N GLU A 34 9.67 -6.63 -5.59
CA GLU A 34 8.69 -6.51 -6.68
C GLU A 34 7.25 -6.49 -6.16
N ASN A 35 6.97 -7.22 -5.07
CA ASN A 35 5.68 -7.18 -4.41
C ASN A 35 5.41 -5.82 -3.74
N ALA A 36 6.37 -5.23 -3.02
CA ALA A 36 6.21 -3.91 -2.41
C ALA A 36 5.95 -2.82 -3.47
N LYS A 37 6.65 -2.88 -4.61
CA LYS A 37 6.41 -1.99 -5.76
C LYS A 37 5.02 -2.19 -6.37
N ALA A 38 4.58 -3.44 -6.50
CA ALA A 38 3.23 -3.77 -6.97
C ALA A 38 2.16 -3.25 -6.01
N VAL A 39 2.37 -3.38 -4.70
CA VAL A 39 1.49 -2.84 -3.65
C VAL A 39 1.42 -1.31 -3.75
N PHE A 40 2.55 -0.61 -3.90
CA PHE A 40 2.57 0.82 -4.16
C PHE A 40 1.74 1.19 -5.40
N TYR A 41 1.94 0.48 -6.51
CA TYR A 41 1.17 0.70 -7.75
C TYR A 41 -0.32 0.52 -7.54
N ASN A 42 -0.73 -0.57 -6.88
CA ASN A 42 -2.13 -0.88 -6.64
C ASN A 42 -2.82 0.19 -5.79
N ARG A 43 -2.08 0.83 -4.87
CA ARG A 43 -2.64 1.84 -3.98
C ARG A 43 -2.70 3.23 -4.58
N PHE A 44 -1.63 3.65 -5.24
CA PHE A 44 -1.54 5.01 -5.77
C PHE A 44 -1.89 5.10 -7.26
N GLY A 45 -2.05 3.97 -7.95
CA GLY A 45 -2.45 3.92 -9.35
C GLY A 45 -1.37 4.40 -10.33
N PHE A 46 -0.10 4.35 -9.91
CA PHE A 46 1.07 4.59 -10.77
C PHE A 46 2.29 3.87 -10.21
N ALA A 47 3.23 3.48 -11.07
CA ALA A 47 4.43 2.76 -10.64
C ALA A 47 5.35 3.69 -9.83
N PRO A 48 6.02 3.21 -8.77
CA PRO A 48 6.96 4.02 -8.03
C PRO A 48 8.09 4.46 -8.98
N PRO A 49 8.36 5.77 -9.13
CA PRO A 49 9.52 6.25 -9.86
C PRO A 49 10.83 5.78 -9.23
N ASP A 50 11.93 5.80 -9.97
CA ASP A 50 13.25 5.42 -9.43
C ASP A 50 13.72 6.27 -8.25
N THR A 51 13.17 7.47 -8.08
CA THR A 51 13.41 8.36 -6.94
C THR A 51 12.70 7.92 -5.66
N VAL A 52 11.74 7.00 -5.75
CA VAL A 52 11.10 6.37 -4.59
C VAL A 52 11.92 5.16 -4.19
N LYS A 53 12.30 5.10 -2.92
CA LYS A 53 13.16 4.04 -2.35
C LYS A 53 12.66 3.62 -0.98
N GLY A 54 13.07 2.45 -0.52
CA GLY A 54 12.76 1.97 0.82
C GLY A 54 11.28 1.69 1.02
N ILE A 55 10.60 1.12 0.03
CA ILE A 55 9.16 0.82 0.09
C ILE A 55 8.93 -0.37 1.03
N TYR A 56 8.38 -0.08 2.20
CA TYR A 56 7.82 -1.04 3.14
C TYR A 56 6.30 -0.93 3.15
N TYR A 57 5.61 -2.02 3.42
CA TYR A 57 4.18 -2.07 3.62
C TYR A 57 3.81 -3.14 4.67
N TYR A 58 2.68 -2.93 5.32
CA TYR A 58 1.99 -3.89 6.17
C TYR A 58 0.51 -3.83 5.86
N ASN A 59 -0.15 -4.98 5.88
CA ASN A 59 -1.50 -5.17 5.38
C ASN A 59 -2.18 -6.29 6.17
N ASP A 60 -2.82 -5.92 7.26
CA ASP A 60 -3.53 -6.86 8.12
C ASP A 60 -4.98 -7.01 7.68
N LEU A 61 -5.18 -7.62 6.52
CA LEU A 61 -6.53 -7.93 6.01
C LEU A 61 -7.12 -9.20 6.64
N PHE A 62 -6.39 -9.91 7.51
CA PHE A 62 -6.75 -11.25 7.96
C PHE A 62 -7.20 -11.35 9.43
N LEU A 63 -6.92 -10.37 10.29
CA LEU A 63 -7.42 -10.40 11.66
C LEU A 63 -8.84 -9.82 11.74
N TYR A 64 -9.84 -10.72 11.70
CA TYR A 64 -11.27 -10.49 11.99
C TYR A 64 -11.57 -9.87 13.39
N ILE A 65 -10.56 -9.40 14.13
CA ILE A 65 -10.64 -9.04 15.56
C ILE A 65 -10.08 -7.63 15.84
N THR A 66 -9.35 -7.01 14.92
CA THR A 66 -8.81 -5.64 15.06
C THR A 66 -9.05 -4.83 13.80
N ASP A 67 -9.33 -3.53 13.94
CA ASP A 67 -9.57 -2.60 12.83
C ASP A 67 -8.49 -2.78 11.74
N PRO A 68 -8.83 -3.34 10.56
CA PRO A 68 -7.83 -3.71 9.58
C PRO A 68 -7.13 -2.44 9.16
N ALA A 69 -5.81 -2.49 9.16
CA ALA A 69 -4.99 -1.34 8.88
C ALA A 69 -3.94 -1.67 7.83
N TYR A 70 -3.88 -0.80 6.83
CA TYR A 70 -2.82 -0.82 5.84
C TYR A 70 -1.80 0.26 6.18
N TYR A 71 -0.52 -0.05 6.04
CA TYR A 71 0.57 0.87 6.23
C TYR A 71 1.53 0.77 5.05
N LEU A 72 2.11 1.90 4.68
CA LEU A 72 3.20 1.98 3.73
C LEU A 72 4.16 3.08 4.15
N VAL A 73 5.46 2.79 4.09
CA VAL A 73 6.53 3.77 4.28
C VAL A 73 7.46 3.74 3.09
N CYS A 74 7.89 4.92 2.63
CA CYS A 74 8.98 5.03 1.66
C CYS A 74 9.69 6.38 1.78
N LYS A 75 10.86 6.46 1.14
CA LYS A 75 11.48 7.74 0.78
C LYS A 75 10.90 8.19 -0.55
N ALA A 76 10.39 9.41 -0.62
CA ALA A 76 9.81 9.97 -1.82
C ALA A 76 10.10 11.48 -1.91
N PRO A 77 10.40 12.01 -3.10
CA PRO A 77 10.56 13.44 -3.27
C PRO A 77 9.18 14.14 -3.25
N PRO A 78 9.13 15.47 -2.98
CA PRO A 78 7.88 16.20 -2.78
C PRO A 78 6.88 16.05 -3.93
N GLU A 79 7.34 16.01 -5.18
CA GLU A 79 6.48 15.89 -6.36
C GLU A 79 5.72 14.56 -6.41
N VAL A 80 6.28 13.48 -5.84
CA VAL A 80 5.60 12.20 -5.73
C VAL A 80 4.52 12.28 -4.65
N VAL A 81 4.81 12.95 -3.54
CA VAL A 81 3.85 13.16 -2.43
C VAL A 81 2.66 13.98 -2.93
N GLU A 82 2.91 15.09 -3.62
CA GLU A 82 1.87 15.93 -4.23
C GLU A 82 0.99 15.14 -5.20
N LYS A 83 1.61 14.28 -6.02
CA LYS A 83 0.89 13.39 -6.93
C LYS A 83 -0.03 12.42 -6.18
N ILE A 84 0.43 11.84 -5.06
CA ILE A 84 -0.39 10.94 -4.22
C ILE A 84 -1.54 11.71 -3.58
N VAL A 85 -1.25 12.86 -2.96
CA VAL A 85 -2.26 13.74 -2.32
C VAL A 85 -3.36 14.10 -3.31
N LYS A 86 -2.99 14.53 -4.53
CA LYS A 86 -3.95 14.86 -5.58
C LYS A 86 -4.74 13.64 -6.06
N LYS A 87 -4.06 12.50 -6.26
CA LYS A 87 -4.68 11.26 -6.75
C LYS A 87 -5.72 10.70 -5.79
N LEU A 88 -5.44 10.77 -4.48
CA LEU A 88 -6.32 10.29 -3.43
C LEU A 88 -7.31 11.36 -2.94
N ASN A 89 -7.18 12.60 -3.43
CA ASN A 89 -7.95 13.77 -2.99
C ASN A 89 -7.83 13.99 -1.47
N LEU A 90 -6.60 13.92 -0.94
CA LEU A 90 -6.33 14.16 0.48
C LEU A 90 -6.32 15.66 0.76
N ILE A 91 -6.84 16.04 1.93
CA ILE A 91 -6.93 17.41 2.41
C ILE A 91 -5.85 17.61 3.47
N LYS A 92 -5.12 18.73 3.39
CA LYS A 92 -4.10 19.07 4.39
C LYS A 92 -4.72 19.21 5.78
N MET A 93 -4.10 18.59 6.77
CA MET A 93 -4.53 18.65 8.17
C MET A 93 -4.03 19.94 8.83
N ASN A 94 -4.88 20.56 9.64
CA ASN A 94 -4.50 21.72 10.47
C ASN A 94 -3.97 21.31 11.85
N ASP A 95 -4.38 20.13 12.32
CA ASP A 95 -3.93 19.50 13.56
C ASP A 95 -3.62 18.03 13.26
N LEU A 96 -2.47 17.54 13.76
CA LEU A 96 -2.02 16.16 13.58
C LEU A 96 -2.66 15.26 14.65
N SER A 97 -3.99 15.31 14.79
CA SER A 97 -4.74 14.40 15.64
C SER A 97 -4.96 13.06 14.94
N ALA A 98 -3.88 12.47 14.43
CA ALA A 98 -3.94 11.15 13.85
C ALA A 98 -4.03 10.10 14.96
N PRO A 99 -4.75 8.98 14.75
CA PRO A 99 -4.73 7.89 15.71
C PRO A 99 -3.30 7.44 15.99
N SER A 100 -3.02 7.05 17.24
CA SER A 100 -1.77 6.36 17.61
C SER A 100 -1.81 4.98 16.97
N LEU A 101 -1.32 4.91 15.74
CA LEU A 101 -1.44 3.74 14.92
C LEU A 101 -0.27 2.79 15.20
N ILE A 102 -0.65 1.56 15.57
CA ILE A 102 0.14 0.32 15.73
C ILE A 102 1.66 0.54 15.85
N SER A 103 2.13 0.56 17.11
CA SER A 103 3.54 0.65 17.49
C SER A 103 4.38 -0.60 17.22
N SER A 104 3.79 -1.66 16.66
CA SER A 104 4.50 -2.94 16.42
C SER A 104 5.25 -3.02 15.08
N VAL A 105 5.10 -2.03 14.20
CA VAL A 105 5.75 -2.01 12.89
C VAL A 105 7.06 -1.20 12.96
N TYR A 106 8.22 -1.86 12.93
CA TYR A 106 9.51 -1.25 13.25
C TYR A 106 9.96 -0.10 12.32
N TRP A 107 9.45 -0.05 11.08
CA TRP A 107 9.75 0.99 10.10
C TRP A 107 8.76 2.16 10.11
N TRP A 108 7.72 2.08 10.94
CA TRP A 108 6.79 3.19 11.19
C TRP A 108 7.31 4.06 12.34
N ASP A 109 7.35 5.38 12.14
CA ASP A 109 7.93 6.32 13.10
C ASP A 109 6.88 7.35 13.56
N GLU A 110 6.33 7.14 14.75
CA GLU A 110 5.33 8.03 15.34
C GLU A 110 5.90 9.42 15.68
N GLU A 111 7.18 9.51 16.05
CA GLU A 111 7.83 10.78 16.39
C GLU A 111 8.14 11.60 15.12
N LEU A 112 8.41 10.93 14.01
CA LEU A 112 8.52 11.58 12.71
C LEU A 112 7.16 12.08 12.21
N GLN A 113 6.11 11.29 12.40
CA GLN A 113 4.74 11.66 12.07
C GLN A 113 4.31 12.96 12.76
N LYS A 114 4.58 13.11 14.08
CA LYS A 114 4.27 14.32 14.86
C LYS A 114 4.94 15.60 14.34
N ARG A 115 6.02 15.47 13.58
CA ARG A 115 6.79 16.57 12.99
C ARG A 115 6.58 16.72 11.48
N SER A 116 5.69 15.93 10.91
CA SER A 116 5.44 15.87 9.47
C SER A 116 4.28 16.78 9.05
N GLN A 117 4.20 17.07 7.75
CA GLN A 117 2.96 17.59 7.17
C GLN A 117 1.95 16.45 6.98
N GLY A 118 0.76 16.59 7.58
CA GLY A 118 -0.32 15.60 7.50
C GLY A 118 -1.38 15.93 6.45
N TYR A 119 -1.96 14.89 5.87
CA TYR A 119 -3.11 14.93 4.97
C TYR A 119 -4.09 13.82 5.32
N LEU A 120 -5.38 14.09 5.16
CA LEU A 120 -6.48 13.20 5.52
C LEU A 120 -7.54 13.16 4.44
N LYS A 121 -8.18 12.00 4.27
CA LYS A 121 -9.49 11.87 3.65
C LYS A 121 -10.31 10.83 4.41
N GLU A 122 -11.59 11.11 4.59
CA GLU A 122 -12.58 10.13 5.02
C GLU A 122 -13.37 9.61 3.80
N ASP A 123 -13.61 8.31 3.75
CA ASP A 123 -14.46 7.63 2.78
C ASP A 123 -15.55 6.87 3.53
N GLU A 124 -16.69 7.52 3.70
CA GLU A 124 -17.84 6.99 4.43
C GLU A 124 -18.37 5.68 3.83
N GLN A 125 -18.28 5.50 2.51
CA GLN A 125 -18.78 4.30 1.84
C GLN A 125 -17.96 3.07 2.19
N LYS A 126 -16.64 3.25 2.32
CA LYS A 126 -15.72 2.18 2.73
C LYS A 126 -15.50 2.13 4.24
N ARG A 127 -16.07 3.10 4.97
CA ARG A 127 -15.78 3.34 6.39
C ARG A 127 -14.27 3.38 6.62
N CYS A 128 -13.57 4.19 5.82
CA CYS A 128 -12.12 4.19 5.79
C CYS A 128 -11.55 5.60 5.90
N TYR A 129 -10.55 5.76 6.77
CA TYR A 129 -9.74 6.96 6.88
C TYR A 129 -8.40 6.73 6.20
N TYR A 130 -8.05 7.64 5.30
CA TYR A 130 -6.77 7.71 4.62
C TYR A 130 -5.91 8.78 5.26
N TYR A 131 -4.74 8.43 5.79
CA TYR A 131 -3.78 9.39 6.29
C TYR A 131 -2.47 9.31 5.50
N LEU A 132 -1.86 10.47 5.26
CA LEU A 132 -0.52 10.60 4.71
C LEU A 132 0.25 11.62 5.54
N PHE A 133 1.42 11.25 6.01
CA PHE A 133 2.36 12.10 6.69
C PHE A 133 3.65 12.17 5.89
N TYR A 134 4.15 13.38 5.69
CA TYR A 134 5.36 13.59 4.93
C TYR A 134 6.33 14.50 5.69
N HIS A 135 7.52 13.98 5.97
CA HIS A 135 8.60 14.68 6.64
C HIS A 135 9.61 15.21 5.62
N GLU A 136 9.63 16.53 5.44
CA GLU A 136 10.35 17.16 4.33
C GLU A 136 11.88 17.03 4.43
N GLU A 137 12.45 17.02 5.63
CA GLU A 137 13.92 16.93 5.79
C GLU A 137 14.46 15.55 5.45
N THR A 138 13.74 14.51 5.86
CA THR A 138 14.15 13.11 5.66
C THR A 138 13.57 12.52 4.39
N LYS A 139 12.66 13.24 3.72
CA LYS A 139 11.89 12.76 2.56
C LYS A 139 11.07 11.50 2.86
N THR A 140 10.74 11.25 4.13
CA THR A 140 9.94 10.07 4.51
C THR A 140 8.47 10.36 4.29
N LEU A 141 7.80 9.48 3.57
CA LEU A 141 6.35 9.36 3.47
C LEU A 141 5.89 8.19 4.33
N GLN A 142 4.89 8.43 5.17
CA GLN A 142 4.15 7.47 5.97
C GLN A 142 2.69 7.53 5.55
N TYR A 143 2.14 6.45 5.01
CA TYR A 143 0.74 6.36 4.58
C TYR A 143 0.04 5.23 5.32
N CYS A 144 -1.22 5.46 5.70
CA CYS A 144 -2.03 4.40 6.26
C CYS A 144 -3.50 4.52 5.90
N GLU A 145 -4.18 3.38 5.90
CA GLU A 145 -5.62 3.26 5.79
C GLU A 145 -6.15 2.60 7.05
N PHE A 146 -7.15 3.21 7.67
CA PHE A 146 -7.78 2.72 8.89
C PHE A 146 -9.27 2.50 8.61
N TYR A 147 -9.73 1.27 8.74
CA TYR A 147 -11.10 0.87 8.44
C TYR A 147 -11.91 0.76 9.73
N THR A 148 -13.14 1.28 9.74
CA THR A 148 -14.02 1.39 10.92
C THR A 148 -15.36 0.68 10.75
#